data_AF-A0A3D2WBV8-F1
#
_entry.id   AF-A0A3D2WBV8-F1
#
_cell.length_a   1.000
_cell.length_b   1.000
_cell.length_c   1.000
_cell.angle_alpha   90.00
_cell.angle_beta   90.00
_cell.angle_gamma   90.00
#
_symmetry.space_group_name_H-M   'P 1'
#
loop_
_entity.id
_entity.type
_entity.pdbx_description
1 polymer ?
#
loop_
_entity_poly.entity_id
_entity_poly.type
_entity_poly.pdbx_seq_one_letter_code
_entity_poly.pdbx_strand_id
1 'polypeptide(L)'
;MFETMYHAEGIGLAAPQIGISQRVIVVDLRSEEQPEARLALINPEIVWASRDTEKSPEGCLSIPGLEEVIKRSSAIRVEAVGIDGGQMELEADGLFARVLQHEIDHIDGILFVDRVSALKRRILMKKWKKIQSEED
;
A
#
# COMPACT_ATOMS: atom_id res chain seq x y z
N MET A 1 -9.21 10.71 -4.97
CA MET A 1 -8.35 9.71 -4.31
C MET A 1 -8.62 9.66 -2.82
N PHE A 2 -8.30 10.69 -2.02
CA PHE A 2 -8.59 10.68 -0.56
C PHE A 2 -10.05 10.37 -0.22
N GLU A 3 -11.00 11.03 -0.88
CA GLU A 3 -12.44 10.76 -0.67
C GLU A 3 -12.80 9.29 -0.88
N THR A 4 -12.32 8.69 -1.99
CA THR A 4 -12.51 7.27 -2.29
C THR A 4 -11.85 6.36 -1.25
N MET A 5 -10.64 6.70 -0.81
CA MET A 5 -9.91 5.97 0.23
C MET A 5 -10.71 5.95 1.54
N TYR A 6 -11.21 7.11 1.98
CA TYR A 6 -12.02 7.21 3.20
C TYR A 6 -13.37 6.50 3.08
N HIS A 7 -14.04 6.59 1.94
CA HIS A 7 -15.29 5.87 1.70
C HIS A 7 -15.11 4.36 1.77
N ALA A 8 -13.92 3.86 1.40
CA ALA A 8 -13.57 2.45 1.48
C ALA A 8 -12.92 2.05 2.82
N GLU A 9 -12.92 2.95 3.81
CA GLU A 9 -12.31 2.76 5.14
C GLU A 9 -10.82 2.34 5.07
N GLY A 10 -10.11 2.81 4.03
CA GLY A 10 -8.70 2.54 3.80
C GLY A 10 -7.76 3.59 4.41
N ILE A 11 -6.51 3.19 4.61
CA ILE A 11 -5.40 4.04 5.07
C ILE A 11 -4.42 4.43 3.96
N GLY A 12 -4.55 3.79 2.78
CA GLY A 12 -3.76 4.03 1.58
C GLY A 12 -4.58 3.75 0.33
N LEU A 13 -4.27 4.45 -0.77
CA LEU A 13 -4.86 4.21 -2.08
C LEU A 13 -3.91 4.66 -3.21
N ALA A 14 -3.63 3.75 -4.14
CA ALA A 14 -2.92 4.02 -5.37
C ALA A 14 -3.88 4.28 -6.54
N ALA A 15 -3.50 5.21 -7.43
CA ALA A 15 -4.31 5.59 -8.59
C ALA A 15 -4.76 4.41 -9.49
N PRO A 16 -3.95 3.35 -9.71
CA PRO A 16 -4.39 2.19 -10.48
C PRO A 16 -5.62 1.48 -9.90
N GLN A 17 -5.83 1.54 -8.58
CA GLN A 17 -6.98 0.90 -7.93
C GLN A 17 -8.32 1.56 -8.30
N ILE A 18 -8.28 2.80 -8.80
CA ILE A 18 -9.44 3.52 -9.32
C ILE A 18 -9.39 3.67 -10.85
N GLY A 19 -8.63 2.79 -11.53
CA GLY A 19 -8.55 2.74 -12.99
C GLY A 19 -7.70 3.82 -13.64
N ILE A 20 -6.90 4.56 -12.86
CA ILE A 20 -6.02 5.62 -13.37
C ILE A 20 -4.59 5.09 -13.43
N SER A 21 -4.06 4.90 -14.64
CA SER A 21 -2.68 4.43 -14.86
C SER A 21 -1.66 5.57 -14.69
N GLN A 22 -1.55 6.07 -13.47
CA GLN A 22 -0.56 7.08 -13.07
C GLN A 22 0.16 6.64 -11.80
N ARG A 23 1.41 7.07 -11.63
CA ARG A 23 2.19 6.83 -10.41
C ARG A 23 1.81 7.85 -9.33
N VAL A 24 0.60 7.75 -8.81
CA VAL A 24 0.13 8.61 -7.72
C VAL A 24 -0.42 7.72 -6.61
N ILE A 25 -0.05 8.04 -5.37
CA ILE A 25 -0.58 7.38 -4.18
C ILE A 25 -1.03 8.43 -3.16
N VAL A 26 -2.02 8.08 -2.35
CA VAL A 26 -2.41 8.84 -1.17
C VAL A 26 -2.35 7.94 0.06
N VAL A 27 -1.93 8.49 1.19
CA VAL A 27 -1.84 7.81 2.48
C VAL A 27 -2.34 8.76 3.56
N ASP A 28 -3.09 8.26 4.54
CA ASP A 28 -3.47 9.02 5.73
C ASP A 28 -3.37 8.15 6.97
N LEU A 29 -2.29 8.37 7.72
CA LEU A 29 -1.99 7.72 9.00
C LEU A 29 -1.89 8.74 10.12
N ARG A 30 -2.57 9.89 9.98
CA ARG A 30 -2.51 10.94 10.99
C ARG A 30 -2.93 10.41 12.35
N SER A 31 -2.10 10.70 13.35
CA SER A 31 -2.43 10.56 14.77
C SER A 31 -2.32 11.92 15.47
N GLU A 32 -2.64 11.98 16.76
CA GLU A 32 -2.42 13.19 17.55
C GLU A 32 -0.93 13.58 17.59
N GLU A 33 -0.05 12.58 17.54
CA GLU A 33 1.40 12.72 17.56
C GLU A 33 2.02 12.95 16.17
N GLN A 34 1.32 12.58 15.09
CA GLN A 34 1.81 12.67 13.71
C GLN A 34 0.75 13.30 12.77
N PRO A 35 0.35 14.57 12.97
CA PRO A 35 -0.67 15.22 12.15
C PRO A 35 -0.28 15.42 10.68
N GLU A 36 1.01 15.31 10.36
CA GLU A 36 1.58 15.40 9.01
C GLU A 36 1.58 14.08 8.23
N ALA A 37 1.18 12.95 8.84
CA ALA A 37 1.16 11.64 8.20
C ALA A 37 0.03 11.45 7.17
N ARG A 38 -0.47 12.55 6.59
CA ARG A 38 -1.37 12.57 5.43
C ARG A 38 -0.61 13.10 4.22
N LEU A 39 -0.28 12.20 3.30
CA LEU A 39 0.54 12.51 2.12
C LEU A 39 -0.18 12.17 0.83
N ALA A 40 0.08 12.97 -0.20
CA ALA A 40 -0.17 12.63 -1.59
C ALA A 40 1.17 12.70 -2.32
N LEU A 41 1.60 11.57 -2.88
CA LEU A 41 2.92 11.40 -3.48
C LEU A 41 2.78 11.12 -4.97
N ILE A 42 3.46 11.90 -5.79
CA ILE A 42 3.55 11.74 -7.24
C ILE A 42 4.92 11.14 -7.57
N ASN A 43 4.93 10.12 -8.44
CA ASN A 43 6.12 9.35 -8.80
C ASN A 43 6.95 8.86 -7.59
N PRO A 44 6.34 8.27 -6.56
CA PRO A 44 7.12 7.78 -5.43
C PRO A 44 8.03 6.61 -5.85
N GLU A 45 9.23 6.60 -5.31
CA GLU A 45 10.25 5.57 -5.49
C GLU A 45 10.96 5.26 -4.18
N ILE A 46 11.09 3.98 -3.84
CA ILE A 46 11.87 3.55 -2.67
C ILE A 46 13.35 3.58 -3.03
N VAL A 47 14.08 4.59 -2.52
CA VAL A 47 15.52 4.78 -2.78
C VAL A 47 16.41 4.06 -1.77
N TRP A 48 15.85 3.65 -0.63
CA TRP A 48 16.52 2.80 0.35
C TRP A 48 15.51 1.97 1.12
N ALA A 49 15.88 0.75 1.48
CA ALA A 49 15.09 -0.13 2.33
C ALA A 49 16.00 -0.85 3.35
N SER A 50 15.52 -0.98 4.58
CA SER A 50 16.24 -1.68 5.63
C SER A 50 16.39 -3.17 5.31
N ARG A 51 17.49 -3.77 5.80
CA ARG A 51 17.69 -5.23 5.77
C ARG A 51 16.82 -5.94 6.80
N ASP A 52 16.51 -5.25 7.89
CA ASP A 52 15.57 -5.72 8.89
C ASP A 52 14.16 -5.75 8.30
N THR A 53 13.41 -6.78 8.66
CA THR A 53 12.11 -7.03 8.07
C THR A 53 11.09 -7.36 9.13
N GLU A 54 9.86 -6.95 8.88
CA GLU A 54 8.71 -7.22 9.73
C GLU A 54 7.63 -8.00 8.98
N LYS A 55 6.92 -8.83 9.72
CA LYS A 55 5.75 -9.57 9.25
C LYS A 55 4.52 -9.01 9.96
N SER A 56 3.56 -8.53 9.20
CA SER A 56 2.29 -8.03 9.72
C SER A 56 1.16 -8.40 8.76
N PRO A 57 -0.09 -8.54 9.24
CA PRO A 57 -1.24 -8.68 8.37
C PRO A 57 -1.37 -7.49 7.41
N GLU A 58 -1.73 -7.80 6.16
CA GLU A 58 -2.16 -6.83 5.16
C GLU A 58 -3.49 -7.28 4.55
N GLY A 59 -4.37 -6.31 4.34
CA GLY A 59 -5.50 -6.38 3.43
C GLY A 59 -5.29 -5.39 2.27
N CYS A 60 -6.21 -5.40 1.30
CA CYS A 60 -6.17 -4.48 0.17
C CYS A 60 -7.58 -4.18 -0.32
N LEU A 61 -7.87 -2.92 -0.63
CA LEU A 61 -9.16 -2.48 -1.19
C LEU A 61 -9.46 -3.16 -2.53
N SER A 62 -8.44 -3.58 -3.28
CA SER A 62 -8.59 -4.30 -4.55
C SER A 62 -8.89 -5.79 -4.39
N ILE A 63 -8.72 -6.35 -3.20
CA ILE A 63 -8.94 -7.79 -2.90
C ILE A 63 -9.73 -7.91 -1.59
N PRO A 64 -11.00 -7.45 -1.57
CA PRO A 64 -11.80 -7.37 -0.34
C PRO A 64 -11.99 -8.75 0.30
N GLY A 65 -12.01 -8.78 1.64
CA GLY A 65 -12.19 -9.99 2.45
C GLY A 65 -10.97 -10.91 2.53
N LEU A 66 -9.88 -10.61 1.81
CA LEU A 66 -8.64 -11.37 1.89
C LEU A 66 -7.57 -10.63 2.69
N GLU A 67 -7.06 -11.31 3.72
CA GLU A 67 -5.91 -10.86 4.51
C GLU A 67 -4.83 -11.93 4.55
N GLU A 68 -3.57 -11.52 4.60
CA GLU A 68 -2.43 -12.42 4.81
C GLU A 68 -1.27 -11.70 5.50
N VAL A 69 -0.40 -12.45 6.20
CA VAL A 69 0.80 -11.90 6.82
C VAL A 69 1.92 -11.72 5.78
N ILE A 70 2.28 -10.47 5.51
CA ILE A 70 3.28 -10.11 4.49
C ILE A 70 4.57 -9.63 5.14
N LYS A 71 5.70 -10.11 4.59
CA LYS A 71 7.04 -9.69 4.98
C LYS A 71 7.42 -8.43 4.19
N ARG A 72 7.77 -7.35 4.88
CA ARG A 72 8.26 -6.09 4.31
C ARG A 72 9.52 -5.61 5.02
N SER A 73 10.26 -4.68 4.41
CA SER A 73 11.34 -3.98 5.11
C SER A 73 10.75 -3.13 6.23
N SER A 74 11.40 -3.09 7.38
CA SER A 74 10.92 -2.38 8.58
C SER A 74 11.00 -0.86 8.48
N ALA A 75 11.92 -0.37 7.64
CA ALA A 75 12.06 1.04 7.34
C ALA A 75 12.42 1.23 5.87
N ILE A 76 11.99 2.34 5.31
CA ILE A 76 12.26 2.73 3.94
C ILE A 76 12.56 4.21 3.86
N ARG A 77 13.18 4.61 2.75
CA ARG A 77 13.30 5.99 2.33
C ARG A 77 12.71 6.12 0.94
N VAL A 78 11.83 7.10 0.76
CA VAL A 78 11.09 7.33 -0.48
C VAL A 78 11.40 8.72 -1.00
N GLU A 79 11.71 8.81 -2.28
CA GLU A 79 11.72 10.07 -3.03
C GLU A 79 10.42 10.19 -3.81
N ALA A 80 9.85 11.39 -3.86
CA ALA A 80 8.60 11.67 -4.56
C ALA A 80 8.50 13.15 -4.94
N VAL A 81 7.44 13.49 -5.66
CA VAL A 81 7.01 14.87 -5.92
C VAL A 81 5.75 15.16 -5.12
N GLY A 82 5.75 16.28 -4.39
CA GLY A 82 4.61 16.77 -3.64
C GLY A 82 3.54 17.40 -4.53
N ILE A 83 2.39 17.73 -3.95
CA ILE A 83 1.26 18.35 -4.66
C ILE A 83 1.57 19.76 -5.21
N ASP A 84 2.60 20.41 -4.67
CA ASP A 84 3.10 21.71 -5.11
C ASP A 84 4.12 21.60 -6.26
N GLY A 85 4.47 20.37 -6.66
CA GLY A 85 5.49 20.09 -7.67
C GLY A 85 6.92 20.05 -7.13
N GLY A 86 7.12 20.25 -5.82
CA GLY A 86 8.43 20.17 -5.17
C GLY A 86 8.91 18.74 -5.00
N GLN A 87 10.23 18.53 -5.07
CA GLN A 87 10.86 17.27 -4.69
C GLN A 87 10.76 17.08 -3.18
N MET A 88 10.46 15.85 -2.75
CA MET A 88 10.40 15.48 -1.35
C MET A 88 11.08 14.13 -1.11
N GLU A 89 11.75 14.04 0.02
CA GLU A 89 12.33 12.80 0.55
C GLU A 89 11.66 12.54 1.91
N LEU A 90 11.22 11.31 2.14
CA LEU A 90 10.64 10.90 3.41
C LEU A 90 11.27 9.60 3.91
N GLU A 91 11.53 9.56 5.21
CA GLU A 91 11.86 8.35 5.92
C GLU A 91 10.61 7.84 6.62
N ALA A 92 10.37 6.54 6.55
CA ALA A 92 9.23 5.91 7.18
C ALA A 92 9.65 4.59 7.82
N ASP A 93 9.05 4.26 8.95
CA ASP A 93 9.17 2.97 9.62
C ASP A 93 7.78 2.42 10.01
N GLY A 94 7.77 1.20 10.55
CA GLY A 94 6.59 0.55 11.09
C GLY A 94 5.40 0.53 10.11
N LEU A 95 4.22 0.93 10.60
CA LEU A 95 3.00 0.94 9.80
C LEU A 95 3.12 1.87 8.59
N PHE A 96 3.79 3.01 8.72
CA PHE A 96 3.90 3.96 7.63
C PHE A 96 4.77 3.43 6.49
N ALA A 97 5.92 2.82 6.82
CA ALA A 97 6.74 2.12 5.84
C ALA A 97 5.97 1.00 5.14
N ARG A 98 5.13 0.27 5.88
CA ARG A 98 4.32 -0.81 5.32
C ARG A 98 3.29 -0.31 4.32
N VAL A 99 2.53 0.71 4.66
CA VAL A 99 1.52 1.29 3.77
C VAL A 99 2.18 1.87 2.52
N LEU A 100 3.28 2.63 2.66
CA LEU A 100 3.99 3.17 1.51
C LEU A 100 4.51 2.07 0.57
N GLN A 101 5.13 1.01 1.11
CA GLN A 101 5.56 -0.13 0.30
C GLN A 101 4.39 -0.82 -0.41
N HIS A 102 3.20 -0.90 0.22
CA HIS A 102 2.01 -1.48 -0.37
C HIS A 102 1.46 -0.63 -1.52
N GLU A 103 1.33 0.68 -1.32
CA GLU A 103 0.83 1.57 -2.37
C GLU A 103 1.83 1.73 -3.52
N ILE A 104 3.14 1.68 -3.24
CA ILE A 104 4.19 1.68 -4.26
C ILE A 104 4.15 0.39 -5.09
N ASP A 105 3.86 -0.77 -4.47
CA ASP A 105 3.63 -2.01 -5.24
C ASP A 105 2.48 -1.86 -6.23
N HIS A 106 1.38 -1.20 -5.84
CA HIS A 106 0.24 -1.02 -6.73
C HIS A 106 0.58 -0.22 -7.99
N ILE A 107 1.38 0.85 -7.87
CA ILE A 107 1.83 1.62 -9.03
C ILE A 107 2.88 0.89 -9.87
N ASP A 108 3.47 -0.19 -9.34
CA ASP A 108 4.36 -1.12 -10.04
C ASP A 108 3.61 -2.38 -10.55
N GLY A 109 2.29 -2.47 -10.34
CA GLY A 109 1.46 -3.59 -10.78
C GLY A 109 1.62 -4.87 -9.93
N ILE A 110 2.13 -4.73 -8.71
CA ILE A 110 2.35 -5.80 -7.74
C ILE A 110 1.22 -5.73 -6.69
N LEU A 111 0.64 -6.88 -6.37
CA LEU A 111 -0.34 -7.04 -5.28
C LEU A 111 0.35 -7.69 -4.08
N PHE A 112 -0.19 -7.49 -2.88
CA PHE A 112 0.40 -8.09 -1.66
C PHE A 112 0.47 -9.63 -1.74
N VAL A 113 -0.47 -10.28 -2.44
CA VAL A 113 -0.48 -11.73 -2.70
C VAL A 113 0.65 -12.19 -3.64
N ASP A 114 1.30 -11.29 -4.36
CA ASP A 114 2.47 -11.58 -5.19
C ASP A 114 3.75 -11.66 -4.33
N ARG A 115 3.73 -11.15 -3.10
CA ARG A 115 4.86 -11.19 -2.14
C ARG A 115 4.94 -12.47 -1.32
N VAL A 116 4.00 -13.41 -1.49
CA VAL A 116 4.08 -14.74 -0.89
C VAL A 116 4.57 -15.77 -1.91
N SER A 117 4.85 -17.00 -1.46
CA SER A 117 5.25 -18.07 -2.39
C SER A 117 4.14 -18.35 -3.42
N ALA A 118 4.52 -18.77 -4.63
CA ALA A 118 3.58 -19.06 -5.70
C ALA A 118 2.48 -20.07 -5.29
N LEU A 119 2.84 -21.08 -4.47
CA LEU A 119 1.87 -22.03 -3.93
C LEU A 119 0.87 -21.35 -2.99
N LYS A 120 1.35 -20.53 -2.06
CA LYS A 120 0.51 -19.80 -1.11
C LYS A 120 -0.40 -18.81 -1.84
N ARG A 121 0.13 -18.07 -2.82
CA ARG A 121 -0.65 -17.19 -3.71
C ARG A 121 -1.81 -17.93 -4.37
N ARG A 122 -1.56 -19.11 -4.95
CA ARG A 122 -2.61 -19.92 -5.58
C ARG A 122 -3.72 -20.31 -4.60
N ILE A 123 -3.37 -20.64 -3.36
CA ILE A 123 -4.33 -20.97 -2.30
C ILE A 123 -5.17 -19.74 -1.95
N LEU A 124 -4.53 -18.57 -1.76
CA LEU A 124 -5.19 -17.32 -1.45
C LEU A 124 -6.17 -16.89 -2.54
N MET A 125 -5.76 -16.94 -3.81
CA MET A 125 -6.65 -16.60 -4.93
C MET A 125 -7.84 -17.55 -5.04
N LYS A 126 -7.68 -18.83 -4.68
CA LYS A 126 -8.81 -19.78 -4.62
C LYS A 126 -9.76 -19.44 -3.47
N LYS A 127 -9.22 -19.05 -2.31
CA LYS A 127 -10.02 -18.60 -1.15
C LYS A 127 -10.80 -17.34 -1.51
N TRP A 128 -10.16 -16.36 -2.13
CA TRP A 128 -10.80 -15.09 -2.52
C TRP A 128 -11.93 -15.29 -3.53
N LYS A 129 -11.72 -16.12 -4.56
CA LYS A 129 -12.80 -16.49 -5.51
C LYS A 129 -14.01 -17.12 -4.83
N LYS A 130 -13.80 -17.87 -3.76
CA LYS A 130 -14.88 -18.47 -2.98
C LYS A 130 -15.63 -17.42 -2.17
N ILE A 131 -14.93 -16.47 -1.54
CA ILE A 131 -15.53 -15.34 -0.82
C ILE A 131 -16.44 -14.56 -1.76
N GLN A 132 -15.96 -14.20 -2.95
CA GLN A 132 -16.76 -13.46 -3.93
C GLN A 132 -18.03 -14.22 -4.35
N SER A 133 -17.98 -15.54 -4.48
CA SER A 133 -19.16 -16.34 -4.85
C SER A 133 -20.18 -16.54 -3.73
N GLU A 134 -19.83 -16.22 -2.48
CA GLU A 134 -20.73 -16.35 -1.32
C GLU A 134 -21.39 -15.00 -0.95
N GLU A 135 -20.88 -13.89 -1.50
CA GLU A 135 -21.42 -12.53 -1.33
C GLU A 135 -22.43 -12.12 -2.43
N ASP A 136 -22.46 -12.87 -3.55
CA ASP A 136 -23.43 -12.77 -4.65
C ASP A 136 -24.67 -13.66 -4.42
#